data_AF-A0AAU2UNQ1-F1
#
_entry.id   AF-A0AAU2UNQ1-F1
#
_cell.length_a   1.000
_cell.length_b   1.000
_cell.length_c   1.000
_cell.angle_alpha   90.00
_cell.angle_beta   90.00
_cell.angle_gamma   90.00
#
_symmetry.space_group_name_H-M   'P 1'
#
loop_
_entity.id
_entity.type
_entity.pdbx_description
1 polymer ?
#
loop_
_entity_poly.entity_id
_entity_poly.type
_entity_poly.pdbx_seq_one_letter_code
_entity_poly.pdbx_strand_id
1 'polypeptide(L)'
;MYLGLKRLSPETFPHREAQPSPAAGDLVLLDALRPEHLVRGNEFVFFRIPCCYLGIAQAEVRHLTGLQVSGAGGVAALVSKFLAALIGEDGLWNSMNGKRLALNAVDVIALLVAELLAPYRSDSTENGSEMLARIRSYIEENLMDPDLSPESIARAHHISVRYLHKLFQGDGTTVSTHVRQRRLAACRLDLGRLPNRRRSVAAVAQSWGFASPSHFSRLFRQTYGESPSEWQVSASVQERNL
;
A
#
# COMPACT_ATOMS: atom_id res chain seq x y z
N MET A 1 -1.56 7.68 1.55
CA MET A 1 -0.69 8.81 1.15
C MET A 1 -0.83 9.05 -0.35
N TYR A 2 -0.79 10.30 -0.79
CA TYR A 2 -0.58 10.65 -2.18
C TYR A 2 0.89 11.04 -2.38
N LEU A 3 1.51 10.55 -3.44
CA LEU A 3 2.81 11.01 -3.91
C LEU A 3 2.59 11.72 -5.25
N GLY A 4 2.79 13.03 -5.27
CA GLY A 4 2.77 13.85 -6.47
C GLY A 4 4.13 13.90 -7.14
N LEU A 5 4.15 13.81 -8.47
CA LEU A 5 5.34 14.04 -9.31
C LEU A 5 5.05 15.23 -10.23
N LYS A 6 5.92 16.25 -10.25
CA LYS A 6 5.80 17.36 -11.20
C LYS A 6 6.30 16.95 -12.59
N ARG A 7 5.42 17.01 -13.59
CA ARG A 7 5.74 16.86 -15.02
C ARG A 7 6.38 18.14 -15.58
N LEU A 8 7.23 17.97 -16.58
CA LEU A 8 7.76 19.04 -17.42
C LEU A 8 6.60 19.80 -18.08
N SER A 9 6.41 21.07 -17.72
CA SER A 9 5.74 22.06 -18.57
C SER A 9 6.51 23.38 -18.48
N PRO A 10 6.73 24.12 -19.59
CA PRO A 10 7.56 25.31 -19.63
C PRO A 10 6.83 26.60 -19.22
N GLU A 11 5.77 26.52 -18.41
CA GLU A 11 4.94 27.67 -18.09
C GLU A 11 5.19 28.13 -16.65
N THR A 12 5.61 29.39 -16.48
CA THR A 12 5.98 29.98 -15.20
C THR A 12 4.73 30.55 -14.52
N PHE A 13 4.43 30.14 -13.28
CA PHE A 13 3.26 30.62 -12.53
C PHE A 13 3.63 31.66 -11.46
N PRO A 14 2.72 32.62 -11.15
CA PRO A 14 2.91 33.61 -10.11
C PRO A 14 2.58 33.05 -8.72
N HIS A 15 3.36 33.50 -7.75
CA HIS A 15 3.47 33.03 -6.37
C HIS A 15 2.23 33.25 -5.48
N ARG A 16 2.09 32.39 -4.47
CA ARG A 16 1.63 32.77 -3.13
C ARG A 16 2.52 32.07 -2.09
N GLU A 17 3.07 32.87 -1.18
CA GLU A 17 4.07 32.59 -0.12
C GLU A 17 3.80 31.26 0.62
N ALA A 18 4.76 30.40 1.01
CA ALA A 18 6.17 30.61 1.36
C ALA A 18 7.05 29.35 1.15
N GLN A 19 6.96 28.68 -0.01
CA GLN A 19 7.92 27.63 -0.42
C GLN A 19 8.23 27.75 -1.92
N PRO A 20 9.48 27.46 -2.36
CA PRO A 20 9.83 27.48 -3.78
C PRO A 20 8.98 26.45 -4.54
N SER A 21 8.42 26.84 -5.69
CA SER A 21 7.65 25.92 -6.54
C SER A 21 8.51 24.70 -6.91
N PRO A 22 7.96 23.47 -6.90
CA PRO A 22 8.70 22.29 -7.29
C PRO A 22 9.27 22.42 -8.69
N ALA A 23 10.49 21.95 -8.92
CA ALA A 23 11.05 21.80 -10.26
C ALA A 23 10.45 20.57 -10.96
N ALA A 24 10.60 20.48 -12.29
CA ALA A 24 10.20 19.28 -13.01
C ALA A 24 11.00 18.07 -12.50
N GLY A 25 10.29 16.98 -12.21
CA GLY A 25 10.87 15.78 -11.58
C GLY A 25 10.86 15.80 -10.05
N ASP A 26 10.53 16.93 -9.41
CA ASP A 26 10.39 16.97 -7.95
C ASP A 26 9.15 16.18 -7.49
N LEU A 27 9.27 15.64 -6.28
CA LEU A 27 8.27 14.83 -5.62
C LEU A 27 7.61 15.63 -4.49
N VAL A 28 6.30 15.48 -4.34
CA VAL A 28 5.53 16.12 -3.27
C VAL A 28 4.74 15.04 -2.52
N LEU A 29 4.88 14.96 -1.21
CA LEU A 29 4.15 14.00 -0.38
C LEU A 29 2.93 14.67 0.25
N LEU A 30 1.75 14.06 0.10
CA LEU A 30 0.48 14.61 0.55
C LEU A 30 -0.33 13.56 1.33
N ASP A 31 -1.09 14.00 2.34
CA ASP A 31 -2.07 13.14 3.01
C ASP A 31 -3.31 12.99 2.11
N ALA A 32 -3.78 11.75 1.98
CA ALA A 32 -4.99 11.46 1.22
C ALA A 32 -6.29 11.87 1.92
N LEU A 33 -6.21 12.14 3.22
CA LEU A 33 -7.35 12.60 4.04
C LEU A 33 -7.50 14.12 4.05
N ARG A 34 -6.56 14.87 3.45
CA ARG A 34 -6.57 16.34 3.38
C ARG A 34 -6.45 16.83 1.93
N PRO A 35 -7.52 16.67 1.13
CA PRO A 35 -7.53 17.03 -0.29
C PRO A 35 -7.36 18.55 -0.54
N GLU A 36 -7.49 19.40 0.49
CA GLU A 36 -7.27 20.85 0.39
C GLU A 36 -5.84 21.25 -0.05
N HIS A 37 -4.85 20.34 0.05
CA HIS A 37 -3.48 20.56 -0.44
C HIS A 37 -3.25 20.07 -1.87
N LEU A 38 -4.28 19.58 -2.57
CA LEU A 38 -4.16 19.15 -3.95
C LEU A 38 -4.05 20.40 -4.85
N VAL A 39 -2.82 20.78 -5.20
CA VAL A 39 -2.57 21.82 -6.21
C VAL A 39 -3.21 21.35 -7.52
N ARG A 40 -4.33 22.00 -7.91
CA ARG A 40 -5.01 21.72 -9.17
C ARG A 40 -4.24 22.40 -10.30
N GLY A 41 -3.64 21.60 -11.17
CA GLY A 41 -3.02 22.02 -12.42
C GLY A 41 -2.57 20.80 -13.24
N ASN A 42 -2.48 20.92 -14.56
CA ASN A 42 -2.08 19.84 -15.48
C ASN A 42 -0.61 19.40 -15.34
N GLU A 43 0.09 19.87 -14.30
CA GLU A 43 1.53 19.69 -14.12
C GLU A 43 1.89 18.56 -13.15
N PHE A 44 0.93 17.99 -12.41
CA PHE A 44 1.21 16.94 -11.42
C PHE A 44 0.50 15.63 -11.74
N VAL A 45 1.23 14.52 -11.58
CA VAL A 45 0.65 13.17 -11.54
C VAL A 45 0.70 12.66 -10.11
N PHE A 46 -0.45 12.25 -9.58
CA PHE A 46 -0.58 11.77 -8.21
C PHE A 46 -0.75 10.24 -8.17
N PHE A 47 0.13 9.59 -7.43
CA PHE A 47 0.05 8.17 -7.12
C PHE A 47 -0.56 7.98 -5.74
N ARG A 48 -1.61 7.16 -5.66
CA ARG A 48 -2.24 6.82 -4.38
C ARG A 48 -1.65 5.54 -3.83
N ILE A 49 -0.93 5.66 -2.72
CA ILE A 49 -0.24 4.53 -2.09
C ILE A 49 -0.76 4.36 -0.65
N PRO A 50 -1.37 3.21 -0.33
CA PRO A 50 -1.70 2.85 1.04
C PRO A 50 -0.46 2.85 1.94
N CYS A 51 -0.53 3.52 3.10
CA CYS A 51 0.61 3.66 4.02
C CYS A 51 1.16 2.29 4.50
N CYS A 52 0.30 1.27 4.54
CA CYS A 52 0.72 -0.08 4.91
C CYS A 52 1.75 -0.70 3.96
N TYR A 53 1.74 -0.31 2.68
CA TYR A 53 2.73 -0.75 1.69
C TYR A 53 4.06 -0.02 1.82
N LEU A 54 4.07 1.12 2.49
CA LEU A 54 5.28 1.93 2.68
C LEU A 54 5.92 1.74 4.07
N GLY A 55 5.33 0.88 4.91
CA GLY A 55 5.80 0.69 6.29
C GLY A 55 5.67 1.93 7.17
N ILE A 56 4.67 2.79 6.91
CA ILE A 56 4.43 4.05 7.63
C ILE A 56 3.21 3.91 8.54
N ALA A 57 3.34 4.31 9.80
CA ALA A 57 2.22 4.44 10.74
C ALA A 57 1.42 5.73 10.48
N GLN A 58 0.13 5.76 10.84
CA GLN A 58 -0.71 6.96 10.62
C GLN A 58 -0.15 8.21 11.32
N ALA A 59 0.49 8.04 12.48
CA ALA A 59 1.14 9.12 13.21
C ALA A 59 2.37 9.69 12.49
N GLU A 60 3.02 8.92 11.61
CA GLU A 60 4.20 9.35 10.86
C GLU A 60 3.83 10.17 9.61
N VAL A 61 2.62 9.98 9.05
CA VAL A 61 2.13 10.67 7.85
C VAL A 61 2.19 12.20 7.99
N ARG A 62 1.99 12.73 9.19
CA ARG A 62 2.06 14.18 9.46
C ARG A 62 3.45 14.77 9.24
N HIS A 63 4.51 13.97 9.39
CA HIS A 63 5.90 14.39 9.18
C HIS A 63 6.28 14.41 7.70
N LEU A 64 5.52 13.68 6.87
CA LEU A 64 5.74 13.58 5.43
C LEU A 64 4.88 14.55 4.63
N THR A 65 3.71 14.88 5.14
CA THR A 65 2.74 15.69 4.41
C THR A 65 3.26 17.12 4.22
N GLY A 66 3.27 17.59 2.98
CA GLY A 66 3.76 18.92 2.63
C GLY A 66 5.27 18.97 2.37
N LEU A 67 5.99 17.83 2.43
CA LEU A 67 7.38 17.77 2.03
C LEU A 67 7.50 17.81 0.50
N GLN A 68 8.37 18.69 0.03
CA GLN A 68 8.88 18.71 -1.34
C GLN A 68 10.30 18.13 -1.34
N VAL A 69 10.52 17.14 -2.19
CA VAL A 69 11.81 16.47 -2.33
C VAL A 69 12.34 16.68 -3.73
N SER A 70 13.58 17.17 -3.81
CA SER A 70 14.21 17.40 -5.10
C SER A 70 14.43 16.08 -5.84
N GLY A 71 13.94 16.00 -7.07
CA GLY A 71 14.15 14.85 -7.96
C GLY A 71 15.54 14.84 -8.62
N ALA A 72 16.42 15.77 -8.27
CA ALA A 72 17.71 15.95 -8.94
C ALA A 72 18.81 14.99 -8.45
N GLY A 73 18.66 14.37 -7.27
CA GLY A 73 19.67 13.49 -6.70
C GLY A 73 19.13 12.42 -5.73
N GLY A 74 20.01 11.50 -5.32
CA GLY A 74 19.72 10.47 -4.33
C GLY A 74 18.61 9.49 -4.73
N VAL A 75 17.96 8.90 -3.72
CA VAL A 75 16.85 7.96 -3.90
C VAL A 75 15.64 8.65 -4.57
N ALA A 76 15.43 9.93 -4.30
CA ALA A 76 14.36 10.73 -4.89
C ALA A 76 14.46 10.82 -6.42
N ALA A 77 15.67 10.95 -6.97
CA ALA A 77 15.88 10.92 -8.42
C ALA A 77 15.52 9.56 -9.04
N LEU A 78 15.80 8.46 -8.33
CA LEU A 78 15.47 7.11 -8.79
C LEU A 78 13.95 6.89 -8.77
N VAL A 79 13.27 7.31 -7.70
CA VAL A 79 11.80 7.31 -7.61
C VAL A 79 11.20 8.15 -8.75
N SER A 80 11.69 9.38 -8.93
CA SER A 80 11.19 10.31 -9.95
C SER A 80 11.29 9.73 -11.37
N LYS A 81 12.47 9.22 -11.75
CA LYS A 81 12.69 8.59 -13.07
C LYS A 81 11.83 7.34 -13.26
N PHE A 82 11.69 6.52 -12.22
CA PHE A 82 10.89 5.31 -12.28
C PHE A 82 9.40 5.63 -12.48
N LEU A 83 8.85 6.56 -11.69
CA LEU A 83 7.47 7.01 -11.84
C LEU A 83 7.20 7.68 -13.19
N ALA A 84 8.15 8.48 -13.69
CA ALA A 84 8.06 9.08 -15.02
C ALA A 84 8.00 8.01 -16.12
N ALA A 85 8.82 6.97 -16.04
CA ALA A 85 8.78 5.85 -16.98
C ALA A 85 7.44 5.09 -16.92
N LEU A 86 6.87 4.91 -15.74
CA LEU A 86 5.56 4.27 -15.56
C LEU A 86 4.40 5.06 -16.18
N ILE A 87 4.50 6.39 -16.19
CA ILE A 87 3.49 7.27 -16.79
C ILE A 87 3.52 7.20 -18.32
N GLY A 88 4.70 6.96 -18.92
CA GLY A 88 4.88 6.93 -20.37
C GLY A 88 4.48 5.62 -21.06
N GLU A 89 4.13 4.58 -20.30
CA GLU A 89 3.94 3.22 -20.79
C GLU A 89 2.52 2.72 -20.50
N ASP A 90 1.58 3.08 -21.39
CA ASP A 90 0.15 2.77 -21.27
C ASP A 90 -0.15 1.25 -21.19
N GLY A 91 0.75 0.40 -21.72
CA GLY A 91 0.59 -1.05 -21.77
C GLY A 91 1.09 -1.82 -20.54
N LEU A 92 1.90 -1.21 -19.67
CA LEU A 92 2.53 -1.93 -18.55
C LEU A 92 1.54 -2.27 -17.44
N TRP A 93 0.56 -1.39 -17.20
CA TRP A 93 -0.43 -1.52 -16.13
C TRP A 93 -1.35 -2.73 -16.29
N ASN A 94 -1.65 -3.12 -17.54
CA ASN A 94 -2.52 -4.25 -17.87
C ASN A 94 -1.75 -5.56 -18.13
N SER A 95 -0.42 -5.53 -18.08
CA SER A 95 0.40 -6.72 -18.28
C SER A 95 0.50 -7.57 -17.01
N MET A 96 0.81 -8.87 -17.16
CA MET A 96 1.14 -9.76 -16.04
C MET A 96 2.29 -9.20 -15.15
N ASN A 97 3.15 -8.37 -15.74
CA ASN A 97 4.28 -7.73 -15.08
C ASN A 97 3.90 -6.45 -14.34
N GLY A 98 2.75 -5.83 -14.65
CA GLY A 98 2.32 -4.56 -14.06
C GLY A 98 2.18 -4.62 -12.53
N LYS A 99 1.69 -5.74 -12.00
CA LYS A 99 1.60 -5.95 -10.54
C LYS A 99 2.98 -6.03 -9.88
N ARG A 100 3.93 -6.72 -10.51
CA ARG A 100 5.31 -6.83 -10.00
C ARG A 100 6.02 -5.48 -10.06
N LEU A 101 5.80 -4.75 -11.14
CA LEU A 101 6.36 -3.42 -11.34
C LEU A 101 5.81 -2.41 -10.34
N ALA A 102 4.51 -2.47 -10.02
CA ALA A 102 3.90 -1.65 -8.98
C ALA A 102 4.46 -1.97 -7.58
N LEU A 103 4.72 -3.24 -7.26
CA LEU A 103 5.36 -3.63 -6.00
C LEU A 103 6.81 -3.12 -5.92
N ASN A 104 7.59 -3.25 -6.99
CA ASN A 104 8.93 -2.66 -7.04
C ASN A 104 8.89 -1.12 -6.91
N ALA A 105 7.88 -0.45 -7.51
CA ALA A 105 7.66 0.98 -7.33
C ALA A 105 7.49 1.33 -5.85
N VAL A 106 6.63 0.56 -5.17
CA VAL A 106 6.36 0.70 -3.75
C VAL A 106 7.63 0.53 -2.92
N ASP A 107 8.45 -0.48 -3.20
CA ASP A 107 9.68 -0.74 -2.44
C ASP A 107 10.68 0.43 -2.57
N VAL A 108 10.85 0.95 -3.79
CA VAL A 108 11.73 2.11 -4.05
C VAL A 108 11.19 3.37 -3.39
N ILE A 109 9.86 3.58 -3.39
CA ILE A 109 9.22 4.71 -2.69
C ILE A 109 9.34 4.55 -1.17
N ALA A 110 9.20 3.32 -0.65
CA ALA A 110 9.36 3.03 0.76
C ALA A 110 10.78 3.35 1.24
N LEU A 111 11.80 3.10 0.42
CA LEU A 111 13.18 3.51 0.71
C LEU A 111 13.31 5.03 0.87
N LEU A 112 12.75 5.81 -0.07
CA LEU A 112 12.74 7.27 0.03
C LEU A 112 12.01 7.73 1.30
N VAL A 113 10.84 7.14 1.59
CA VAL A 113 10.08 7.53 2.78
C VAL A 113 10.82 7.19 4.07
N ALA A 114 11.49 6.05 4.14
CA ALA A 114 12.32 5.70 5.29
C ALA A 114 13.43 6.72 5.51
N GLU A 115 14.11 7.17 4.44
CA GLU A 115 15.13 8.23 4.49
C GLU A 115 14.55 9.55 5.01
N LEU A 116 13.35 9.95 4.55
CA LEU A 116 12.68 11.18 5.00
C LEU A 116 12.17 11.10 6.44
N LEU A 117 11.85 9.90 6.93
CA LEU A 117 11.40 9.67 8.30
C LEU A 117 12.55 9.50 9.29
N ALA A 118 13.76 9.19 8.83
CA ALA A 118 14.91 8.96 9.70
C ALA A 118 15.13 10.07 10.75
N PRO A 119 14.99 11.38 10.44
CA PRO A 119 15.12 12.44 11.46
C PRO A 119 14.02 12.48 12.52
N TYR A 120 12.85 11.89 12.23
CA TYR A 120 11.66 11.92 13.09
C TYR A 120 11.48 10.61 13.89
N ARG A 121 12.17 9.55 13.47
CA ARG A 121 12.26 8.30 14.21
C ARG A 121 13.32 8.49 15.29
N SER A 122 12.88 8.80 16.50
CA SER A 122 13.76 8.70 17.68
C SER A 122 14.38 7.29 17.76
N ASP A 123 15.61 7.15 18.26
CA ASP A 123 16.33 5.86 18.43
C ASP A 123 15.48 4.77 19.13
N SER A 124 14.47 5.17 19.92
CA SER A 124 13.54 4.25 20.61
C SER A 124 12.37 3.76 19.74
N THR A 125 11.98 4.50 18.70
CA THR A 125 10.91 4.17 17.74
C THR A 125 11.41 3.42 16.50
N GLU A 126 12.70 3.54 16.20
CA GLU A 126 13.32 2.91 15.02
C GLU A 126 13.26 1.38 15.11
N ASN A 127 13.63 0.81 16.27
CA ASN A 127 13.52 -0.62 16.53
C ASN A 127 12.07 -1.13 16.47
N GLY A 128 11.10 -0.33 16.92
CA GLY A 128 9.68 -0.70 16.89
C GLY A 128 9.10 -0.70 15.47
N SER A 129 9.43 0.34 14.69
CA SER A 129 9.00 0.46 13.30
C SER A 129 9.63 -0.59 12.40
N GLU A 130 10.93 -0.85 12.57
CA GLU A 130 11.64 -1.89 11.80
C GLU A 130 11.12 -3.29 12.15
N MET A 131 10.95 -3.59 13.45
CA MET A 131 10.35 -4.85 13.90
C MET A 131 8.96 -5.05 13.31
N LEU A 132 8.12 -4.01 13.32
CA LEU A 132 6.78 -4.06 12.74
C LEU A 132 6.80 -4.27 11.22
N ALA A 133 7.75 -3.64 10.51
CA ALA A 133 7.92 -3.87 9.07
C ALA A 133 8.29 -5.33 8.79
N ARG A 134 9.27 -5.90 9.52
CA ARG A 134 9.65 -7.32 9.41
C ARG A 134 8.48 -8.26 9.71
N ILE A 135 7.69 -7.96 10.73
CA ILE A 135 6.48 -8.73 11.08
C ILE A 135 5.45 -8.69 9.95
N ARG A 136 5.25 -7.53 9.30
CA ARG A 136 4.32 -7.41 8.18
C ARG A 136 4.79 -8.20 6.97
N SER A 137 6.08 -8.14 6.62
CA SER A 137 6.64 -8.97 5.55
C SER A 137 6.45 -10.46 5.84
N TYR A 138 6.73 -10.90 7.08
CA TYR A 138 6.49 -12.27 7.51
C TYR A 138 5.01 -12.68 7.35
N ILE A 139 4.07 -11.79 7.71
CA ILE A 139 2.63 -12.05 7.53
C ILE A 139 2.26 -12.23 6.05
N GLU A 140 2.81 -11.41 5.15
CA GLU A 140 2.54 -11.53 3.71
C GLU A 140 3.07 -12.84 3.12
N GLU A 141 4.28 -13.25 3.51
CA GLU A 141 4.91 -14.49 3.06
C GLU A 141 4.17 -15.73 3.55
N ASN A 142 3.56 -15.65 4.74
CA ASN A 142 2.89 -16.78 5.40
C ASN A 142 1.37 -16.66 5.37
N LEU A 143 0.80 -15.79 4.52
CA LEU A 143 -0.63 -15.45 4.57
C LEU A 143 -1.57 -16.63 4.32
N MET A 144 -1.10 -17.61 3.52
CA MET A 144 -1.81 -18.84 3.17
C MET A 144 -1.71 -19.93 4.24
N ASP A 145 -0.80 -19.81 5.22
CA ASP A 145 -0.68 -20.76 6.32
C ASP A 145 -1.89 -20.62 7.26
N PRO A 146 -2.76 -21.64 7.38
CA PRO A 146 -3.93 -21.58 8.27
C PRO A 146 -3.54 -21.38 9.74
N ASP A 147 -2.33 -21.80 10.14
CA ASP A 147 -1.83 -21.74 11.52
C ASP A 147 -1.11 -20.42 11.85
N LEU A 148 -1.09 -19.46 10.90
CA LEU A 148 -0.61 -18.10 11.14
C LEU A 148 -1.47 -17.41 12.21
N SER A 149 -0.88 -17.25 13.40
CA SER A 149 -1.50 -16.79 14.64
C SER A 149 -0.61 -15.76 15.32
N PRO A 150 -1.15 -14.91 16.23
CA PRO A 150 -0.32 -14.00 17.02
C PRO A 150 0.84 -14.72 17.73
N GLU A 151 0.60 -15.94 18.21
CA GLU A 151 1.58 -16.78 18.88
C GLU A 151 2.67 -17.26 17.93
N SER A 152 2.34 -17.71 16.72
CA SER A 152 3.34 -18.15 15.74
C SER A 152 4.16 -16.99 15.20
N ILE A 153 3.55 -15.83 14.98
CA ILE A 153 4.23 -14.59 14.57
C ILE A 153 5.19 -14.12 15.68
N ALA A 154 4.72 -14.02 16.92
CA ALA A 154 5.55 -13.57 18.03
C ALA A 154 6.76 -14.50 18.24
N ARG A 155 6.56 -15.81 18.10
CA ARG A 155 7.61 -16.82 18.19
C ARG A 155 8.66 -16.67 17.07
N ALA A 156 8.23 -16.47 15.83
CA ALA A 156 9.13 -16.29 14.68
C ALA A 156 10.05 -15.06 14.82
N HIS A 157 9.58 -14.02 15.53
CA HIS A 157 10.33 -12.79 15.75
C HIS A 157 10.96 -12.68 17.15
N HIS A 158 10.92 -13.76 17.95
CA HIS A 158 11.49 -13.80 19.31
C HIS A 158 10.98 -12.68 20.24
N ILE A 159 9.69 -12.33 20.12
CA ILE A 159 9.03 -11.31 20.96
C ILE A 159 7.87 -11.90 21.76
N SER A 160 7.42 -11.18 22.79
CA SER A 160 6.19 -11.53 23.49
C SER A 160 4.96 -11.17 22.63
N VAL A 161 3.88 -11.95 22.76
CA VAL A 161 2.57 -11.65 22.15
C VAL A 161 2.04 -10.28 22.62
N ARG A 162 2.30 -9.92 23.88
CA ARG A 162 1.97 -8.60 24.42
C ARG A 162 2.70 -7.48 23.67
N TYR A 163 3.99 -7.65 23.38
CA TYR A 163 4.75 -6.68 22.61
C TYR A 163 4.28 -6.60 21.16
N LEU A 164 3.98 -7.75 20.53
CA LEU A 164 3.36 -7.80 19.21
C LEU A 164 2.07 -6.97 19.16
N HIS A 165 1.15 -7.15 20.11
CA HIS A 165 -0.06 -6.34 20.18
C HIS A 165 0.23 -4.85 20.39
N LYS A 166 1.22 -4.50 21.22
CA LYS A 166 1.63 -3.11 21.42
C LYS A 166 2.13 -2.47 20.12
N LEU A 167 2.87 -3.20 19.29
CA LEU A 167 3.33 -2.71 17.99
C LEU A 167 2.15 -2.38 17.06
N PHE A 168 1.14 -3.25 17.00
CA PHE A 168 -0.06 -3.01 16.18
C PHE A 168 -1.03 -1.97 16.76
N GLN A 169 -1.03 -1.73 18.07
CA GLN A 169 -1.80 -0.66 18.70
C GLN A 169 -1.41 0.72 18.19
N GLY A 170 -0.13 0.94 17.85
CA GLY A 170 0.34 2.18 17.24
C GLY A 170 -0.35 2.51 15.91
N ASP A 171 -0.89 1.49 15.23
CA ASP A 171 -1.63 1.62 13.97
C ASP A 171 -3.15 1.59 14.14
N GLY A 172 -3.65 1.60 15.39
CA GLY A 172 -5.08 1.53 15.67
C GLY A 172 -5.73 0.20 15.27
N THR A 173 -4.96 -0.89 15.17
CA THR A 173 -5.48 -2.22 14.80
C THR A 173 -4.89 -3.33 15.68
N THR A 174 -5.30 -4.56 15.43
CA THR A 174 -4.69 -5.75 16.04
C THR A 174 -4.04 -6.60 14.96
N VAL A 175 -3.02 -7.37 15.32
CA VAL A 175 -2.35 -8.30 14.39
C VAL A 175 -3.36 -9.27 13.74
N SER A 176 -4.32 -9.80 14.50
CA SER A 176 -5.36 -10.69 13.97
C SER A 176 -6.29 -10.00 12.97
N THR A 177 -6.66 -8.74 13.23
CA THR A 177 -7.44 -7.93 12.30
C THR A 177 -6.64 -7.63 11.03
N HIS A 178 -5.35 -7.32 11.17
CA HIS A 178 -4.46 -7.09 10.04
C HIS A 178 -4.35 -8.33 9.14
N VAL A 179 -4.03 -9.51 9.70
CA VAL A 179 -3.97 -10.78 8.96
C VAL A 179 -5.30 -11.05 8.24
N ARG A 180 -6.43 -10.86 8.92
CA ARG A 180 -7.77 -11.06 8.33
C ARG A 180 -8.01 -10.12 7.14
N GLN A 181 -7.67 -8.83 7.27
CA GLN A 181 -7.84 -7.86 6.19
C GLN A 181 -6.97 -8.18 4.99
N ARG A 182 -5.71 -8.60 5.23
CA ARG A 182 -4.79 -9.03 4.17
C ARG A 182 -5.32 -10.28 3.45
N ARG A 183 -5.78 -11.29 4.18
CA ARG A 183 -6.44 -12.49 3.61
C ARG A 183 -7.68 -12.14 2.79
N LEU A 184 -8.55 -11.26 3.27
CA LEU A 184 -9.73 -10.79 2.53
C LEU A 184 -9.35 -10.09 1.22
N ALA A 185 -8.33 -9.22 1.25
CA ALA A 185 -7.84 -8.52 0.07
C ALA A 185 -7.25 -9.50 -0.96
N ALA A 186 -6.50 -10.50 -0.51
CA ALA A 186 -5.96 -11.56 -1.36
C ALA A 186 -7.08 -12.40 -1.99
N CYS A 187 -8.08 -12.83 -1.20
CA CYS A 187 -9.27 -13.52 -1.72
C CYS A 187 -9.99 -12.69 -2.78
N ARG A 188 -10.17 -11.38 -2.56
CA ARG A 188 -10.83 -10.49 -3.52
C ARG A 188 -10.08 -10.44 -4.85
N LEU A 189 -8.75 -10.36 -4.80
CA LEU A 189 -7.90 -10.39 -5.99
C LEU A 189 -7.94 -11.75 -6.71
N ASP A 190 -8.01 -12.85 -5.97
CA ASP A 190 -8.07 -14.20 -6.52
C ASP A 190 -9.43 -14.50 -7.16
N LEU A 191 -10.52 -14.10 -6.49
CA LEU A 191 -11.89 -14.18 -7.03
C LEU A 191 -12.10 -13.30 -8.25
N GLY A 192 -11.33 -12.20 -8.38
CA GLY A 192 -11.41 -11.26 -9.49
C GLY A 192 -10.54 -11.62 -10.71
N ARG A 193 -9.68 -12.64 -10.66
CA ARG A 193 -8.89 -13.11 -11.81
C ARG A 193 -9.65 -14.27 -12.51
N LEU A 194 -10.05 -14.11 -13.78
CA LEU A 194 -10.87 -15.09 -14.54
C LEU A 194 -10.01 -16.09 -15.36
N PRO A 195 -10.53 -17.25 -15.86
CA PRO A 195 -11.87 -17.84 -15.81
C PRO A 195 -11.87 -19.19 -15.08
N ASN A 196 -11.26 -19.30 -13.89
CA ASN A 196 -11.30 -20.56 -13.15
C ASN A 196 -12.64 -20.73 -12.41
N ARG A 197 -13.71 -21.00 -13.16
CA ARG A 197 -14.97 -21.61 -12.66
C ARG A 197 -14.74 -22.93 -11.89
N ARG A 198 -13.50 -23.44 -11.85
CA ARG A 198 -13.11 -24.65 -11.13
C ARG A 198 -12.89 -24.45 -9.64
N ARG A 199 -12.52 -23.24 -9.17
CA ARG A 199 -12.31 -23.01 -7.74
C ARG A 199 -13.56 -22.38 -7.13
N SER A 200 -14.20 -23.13 -6.24
CA SER A 200 -15.33 -22.64 -5.45
C SER A 200 -14.86 -21.52 -4.53
N VAL A 201 -15.79 -20.63 -4.16
CA VAL A 201 -15.58 -19.60 -3.12
C VAL A 201 -14.99 -20.22 -1.85
N ALA A 202 -15.44 -21.41 -1.47
CA ALA A 202 -14.91 -22.15 -0.32
C ALA A 202 -13.45 -22.58 -0.51
N ALA A 203 -13.06 -23.03 -1.72
CA ALA A 203 -11.68 -23.41 -2.01
C ALA A 203 -10.73 -22.21 -1.97
N VAL A 204 -11.16 -21.05 -2.50
CA VAL A 204 -10.39 -19.80 -2.39
C VAL A 204 -10.25 -19.36 -0.94
N ALA A 205 -11.35 -19.38 -0.17
CA ALA A 205 -11.31 -19.03 1.24
C ALA A 205 -10.33 -19.94 2.02
N GLN A 206 -10.37 -21.25 1.79
CA GLN A 206 -9.44 -22.20 2.41
C GLN A 206 -7.98 -21.96 2.01
N SER A 207 -7.69 -21.70 0.73
CA SER A 207 -6.30 -21.47 0.30
C SER A 207 -5.67 -20.24 0.92
N TRP A 208 -6.49 -19.28 1.37
CA TRP A 208 -6.05 -18.08 2.09
C TRP A 208 -6.24 -18.20 3.61
N GLY A 209 -6.42 -19.42 4.14
CA GLY A 209 -6.43 -19.67 5.59
C GLY A 209 -7.74 -19.34 6.31
N PHE A 210 -8.88 -19.28 5.62
CA PHE A 210 -10.20 -19.23 6.29
C PHE A 210 -10.73 -20.65 6.55
N ALA A 211 -10.88 -21.01 7.82
CA ALA A 211 -11.42 -22.31 8.21
C ALA A 211 -12.92 -22.49 7.91
N SER A 212 -13.71 -21.41 7.93
CA SER A 212 -15.17 -21.45 7.71
C SER A 212 -15.58 -20.59 6.52
N PRO A 213 -16.09 -21.21 5.43
CA PRO A 213 -16.63 -20.48 4.28
C PRO A 213 -17.79 -19.54 4.66
N SER A 214 -18.67 -19.94 5.59
CA SER A 214 -19.79 -19.11 6.05
C SER A 214 -19.34 -17.90 6.86
N HIS A 215 -18.26 -18.03 7.63
CA HIS A 215 -17.65 -16.89 8.33
C HIS A 215 -16.96 -15.95 7.33
N PHE A 216 -16.22 -16.51 6.37
CA PHE A 216 -15.58 -15.76 5.28
C PHE A 216 -16.60 -14.94 4.48
N SER A 217 -17.69 -15.55 4.00
CA SER A 217 -18.69 -14.85 3.18
C SER A 217 -19.35 -13.67 3.91
N ARG A 218 -19.60 -13.80 5.22
CA ARG A 218 -20.12 -12.70 6.04
C ARG A 218 -19.10 -11.55 6.15
N LEU A 219 -17.85 -11.89 6.48
CA LEU A 219 -16.77 -10.90 6.59
C LEU A 219 -16.48 -10.19 5.26
N PHE A 220 -16.49 -10.94 4.16
CA PHE A 220 -16.28 -10.40 2.82
C PHE A 220 -17.38 -9.40 2.47
N ARG A 221 -18.65 -9.77 2.66
CA ARG A 221 -19.79 -8.87 2.41
C ARG A 221 -19.76 -7.64 3.31
N GLN A 222 -19.41 -7.80 4.59
CA GLN A 222 -19.27 -6.66 5.50
C GLN A 222 -18.15 -5.69 5.08
N THR A 223 -17.09 -6.22 4.48
CA THR A 223 -15.91 -5.42 4.07
C THR A 223 -16.08 -4.77 2.70
N TYR A 224 -16.75 -5.44 1.76
CA TYR A 224 -16.82 -5.03 0.35
C TYR A 224 -18.23 -4.73 -0.18
N GLY A 225 -19.28 -4.92 0.63
CA GLY A 225 -20.67 -4.63 0.25
C GLY A 225 -21.38 -5.75 -0.50
N GLU A 226 -20.63 -6.59 -1.22
CA GLU A 226 -21.14 -7.71 -2.03
C GLU A 226 -20.63 -9.05 -1.50
N SER A 227 -21.35 -10.14 -1.78
CA SER A 227 -20.88 -11.49 -1.45
C SER A 227 -19.72 -11.93 -2.36
N PRO A 228 -18.88 -12.88 -1.92
CA PRO A 228 -17.80 -13.41 -2.75
C PRO A 228 -18.28 -13.98 -4.10
N SER A 229 -19.45 -14.61 -4.12
CA SER A 229 -20.05 -15.18 -5.34
C SER A 229 -20.51 -14.10 -6.30
N GLU A 230 -21.17 -13.05 -5.80
CA GLU A 230 -21.56 -11.88 -6.59
C GLU A 230 -20.32 -11.19 -7.17
N TRP A 231 -19.28 -10.99 -6.34
CA TRP A 231 -18.00 -10.43 -6.78
C TRP A 231 -17.38 -11.23 -7.94
N GLN A 232 -17.38 -12.56 -7.83
CA GLN A 232 -16.86 -13.46 -8.86
C GLN A 232 -17.67 -13.36 -10.18
N VAL A 233 -18.98 -13.19 -10.09
CA VAL A 233 -19.85 -13.00 -11.26
C VAL A 233 -19.66 -11.62 -11.88
N SER A 234 -19.66 -10.55 -11.08
CA SER A 234 -19.46 -9.16 -11.54
C SER A 234 -18.13 -8.96 -12.23
N ALA A 235 -17.04 -9.52 -11.68
CA ALA A 235 -15.73 -9.51 -12.32
C ALA A 235 -15.79 -10.18 -13.72
N SER A 236 -16.52 -11.29 -13.84
CA SER A 236 -16.68 -12.04 -15.11
C SER A 236 -17.47 -11.28 -16.18
N VAL A 237 -18.39 -10.40 -15.78
CA VAL A 237 -19.21 -9.60 -16.67
C VAL A 237 -18.42 -8.39 -17.19
N GLN A 238 -17.58 -7.78 -16.34
CA GLN A 238 -16.77 -6.62 -16.69
C GLN A 238 -15.71 -6.93 -17.76
N GLU A 239 -15.10 -8.13 -17.74
CA GLU A 239 -14.10 -8.55 -18.74
C GLU A 239 -14.71 -9.04 -20.07
N ARG A 240 -15.98 -9.45 -20.11
CA ARG A 240 -16.64 -9.86 -21.37
C ARG A 240 -17.10 -8.69 -22.23
N ASN A 241 -17.12 -7.48 -21.67
CA ASN A 241 -17.52 -6.24 -22.33
C ASN A 241 -16.33 -5.36 -22.73
N LEU A 242 -15.10 -5.88 -22.61
CA LEU A 242 -13.84 -5.32 -23.11
C LEU A 242 -13.32 -6.22 -24.25
#